data_AF-A0A2P6VDP0-F1
#
_entry.id   AF-A0A2P6VDP0-F1
#
_cell.length_a   1.000
_cell.length_b   1.000
_cell.length_c   1.000
_cell.angle_alpha   90.00
_cell.angle_beta   90.00
_cell.angle_gamma   90.00
#
_symmetry.space_group_name_H-M   'P 1'
#
loop_
_entity.id
_entity.type
_entity.pdbx_description
1 polymer ?
#
loop_
_entity_poly.entity_id
_entity_poly.type
_entity_poly.pdbx_seq_one_letter_code
_entity_poly.pdbx_strand_id
1 'polypeptide(L)'
;MCLVHEWIDREIAAYAPEYWGGDLFYDEAKAFYAAVHGGKVAKGSLVDLVNPFGRAWKNMKRAKSAGTVKDSNLNGDGLTLGGLLIFKKGGAVAYSHAEKTFGDHAPLEEVVKAAEAAARG
;
A
#
# COMPACT_ATOMS: atom_id res chain seq x y z
N MET A 1 -8.89 8.25 -1.30
CA MET A 1 -7.78 8.96 -0.63
C MET A 1 -6.59 8.04 -0.51
N CYS A 2 -5.37 8.54 -0.64
CA CYS A 2 -4.15 7.81 -0.33
C CYS A 2 -3.41 8.55 0.78
N LEU A 3 -2.83 7.79 1.69
CA LEU A 3 -2.06 8.28 2.83
C LEU A 3 -0.60 7.89 2.60
N VAL A 4 0.29 8.85 2.82
CA VAL A 4 1.75 8.67 2.73
C VAL A 4 2.36 8.99 4.09
N HIS A 5 3.26 8.15 4.60
CA HIS A 5 3.98 8.44 5.85
C HIS A 5 5.25 9.26 5.65
N GLU A 6 5.65 9.51 4.41
CA GLU A 6 6.78 10.35 4.05
C GLU A 6 6.33 11.36 3.01
N TRP A 7 6.63 12.63 3.29
CA TRP A 7 6.36 13.72 2.38
C TRP A 7 7.67 14.21 1.77
N ILE A 8 8.07 13.60 0.66
CA ILE A 8 9.23 14.02 -0.14
C ILE A 8 8.66 14.69 -1.40
N ASP A 9 8.75 16.02 -1.50
CA ASP A 9 8.05 16.82 -2.51
C ASP A 9 8.20 16.28 -3.94
N ARG A 10 9.43 15.88 -4.31
CA ARG A 10 9.72 15.30 -5.63
C ARG A 10 8.93 14.00 -5.88
N GLU A 11 8.86 13.12 -4.88
CA GLU A 11 8.20 11.82 -5.01
C GLU A 11 6.67 11.99 -5.01
N ILE A 12 6.14 12.91 -4.20
CA ILE A 12 4.71 13.28 -4.19
C ILE A 12 4.29 13.84 -5.56
N ALA A 13 5.07 14.77 -6.10
CA ALA A 13 4.80 15.39 -7.40
C ALA A 13 4.82 14.37 -8.55
N ALA A 14 5.65 13.32 -8.44
CA ALA A 14 5.71 12.24 -9.44
C ALA A 14 4.60 11.18 -9.25
N TYR A 15 4.25 10.85 -8.00
CA TYR A 15 3.35 9.73 -7.69
C TYR A 15 1.87 10.05 -7.93
N ALA A 16 1.39 11.22 -7.46
CA ALA A 16 -0.02 11.57 -7.49
C ALA A 16 -0.63 11.54 -8.91
N PRO A 17 -0.05 12.21 -9.94
CA PRO A 17 -0.67 12.27 -11.26
C PRO A 17 -0.58 10.95 -12.03
N GLU A 18 0.52 10.21 -11.88
CA GLU A 18 0.83 9.05 -12.73
C GLU A 18 0.27 7.73 -12.17
N TYR A 19 0.24 7.57 -10.84
CA TYR A 19 -0.08 6.29 -10.21
C TYR A 19 -1.38 6.30 -9.40
N TRP A 20 -1.71 7.42 -8.75
CA TRP A 20 -2.87 7.48 -7.83
C TRP A 20 -4.10 8.16 -8.42
N GLY A 21 -3.93 9.29 -9.11
CA GLY A 21 -5.01 10.03 -9.76
C GLY A 21 -5.94 10.81 -8.82
N GLY A 22 -5.56 11.05 -7.56
CA GLY A 22 -6.37 11.78 -6.60
C GLY A 22 -5.56 12.40 -5.44
N ASP A 23 -6.26 12.81 -4.39
CA ASP A 23 -5.62 13.49 -3.26
C ASP A 23 -4.74 12.55 -2.43
N LEU A 24 -3.56 13.07 -2.07
CA LEU A 24 -2.61 12.50 -1.13
C LEU A 24 -2.66 13.26 0.19
N PHE A 25 -2.58 12.52 1.29
CA PHE A 25 -2.61 13.07 2.64
C PHE A 25 -1.39 12.59 3.43
N TYR A 26 -0.79 13.49 4.19
CA TYR A 26 0.38 13.17 5.00
C TYR A 26 -0.04 12.56 6.35
N ASP A 27 0.37 11.31 6.59
CA ASP A 27 0.22 10.61 7.87
C ASP A 27 1.56 10.57 8.62
N GLU A 28 1.98 11.72 9.14
CA GLU A 28 3.24 11.88 9.87
C GLU A 28 3.33 10.91 11.06
N ALA A 29 2.22 10.68 11.75
CA ALA A 29 2.12 9.80 12.91
C ALA A 29 2.12 8.30 12.56
N LYS A 30 2.04 7.94 11.27
CA LYS A 30 1.85 6.56 10.79
C LYS A 30 0.62 5.89 11.40
N ALA A 31 -0.42 6.67 11.73
CA ALA A 31 -1.62 6.17 12.40
C ALA A 31 -2.40 5.18 11.53
N PHE A 32 -2.49 5.43 10.22
CA PHE A 32 -3.11 4.51 9.28
C PHE A 32 -2.32 3.20 9.16
N TYR A 33 -1.00 3.31 9.03
CA TYR A 33 -0.10 2.17 8.95
C TYR A 33 -0.17 1.32 10.22
N ALA A 34 -0.25 1.95 11.40
CA ALA A 34 -0.50 1.21 12.63
C ALA A 34 -1.89 0.56 12.63
N ALA A 35 -2.94 1.29 12.24
CA ALA A 35 -4.31 0.81 12.27
C ALA A 35 -4.54 -0.42 11.37
N VAL A 36 -4.01 -0.41 10.14
CA VAL A 36 -4.15 -1.54 9.22
C VAL A 36 -3.39 -2.79 9.70
N HIS A 37 -2.36 -2.61 10.53
CA HIS A 37 -1.53 -3.66 11.13
C HIS A 37 -1.89 -3.97 12.59
N GLY A 38 -3.10 -3.62 13.04
CA GLY A 38 -3.59 -4.01 14.38
C GLY A 38 -3.01 -3.20 15.54
N GLY A 39 -2.65 -1.95 15.28
CA GLY A 39 -2.21 -0.96 16.29
C GLY A 39 -0.70 -0.72 16.36
N LYS A 40 0.10 -1.35 15.49
CA LYS A 40 1.55 -1.13 15.42
C LYS A 40 2.02 -1.05 13.97
N VAL A 41 2.94 -0.14 13.69
CA VAL A 41 3.56 -0.06 12.36
C VAL A 41 4.35 -1.33 12.09
N ALA A 42 3.98 -2.05 11.04
CA ALA A 42 4.72 -3.23 10.60
C ALA A 42 5.87 -2.83 9.67
N LYS A 43 6.96 -3.60 9.74
CA LYS A 43 8.12 -3.44 8.85
C LYS A 43 8.42 -4.75 8.14
N GLY A 44 8.79 -4.66 6.87
CA GLY A 44 9.25 -5.80 6.09
C GLY A 44 10.64 -6.26 6.55
N SER A 45 10.96 -7.51 6.25
CA SER A 45 12.24 -8.10 6.61
C SER A 45 13.31 -7.79 5.57
N LEU A 46 14.50 -7.38 6.00
CA LEU A 46 15.66 -7.29 5.09
C LEU A 46 15.97 -8.64 4.41
N VAL A 47 15.63 -9.75 5.07
CA VAL A 47 15.76 -11.11 4.50
C VAL A 47 14.87 -11.28 3.27
N ASP A 48 13.68 -10.68 3.27
CA ASP A 48 12.77 -10.76 2.11
C ASP A 48 13.35 -10.05 0.88
N LEU A 49 14.15 -8.99 1.09
CA LEU A 49 14.81 -8.25 0.02
C LEU A 49 16.03 -8.99 -0.54
N VAL A 50 16.78 -9.73 0.28
CA VAL A 50 17.99 -10.44 -0.17
C VAL A 50 17.73 -11.87 -0.64
N ASN A 51 16.55 -12.44 -0.35
CA ASN A 51 16.19 -13.79 -0.78
C ASN A 51 15.51 -13.77 -2.17
N PRO A 52 16.22 -14.09 -3.28
CA PRO A 52 15.67 -14.03 -4.62
C PRO A 52 14.54 -15.04 -4.89
N PHE A 53 14.38 -16.05 -4.03
CA PHE A 53 13.31 -17.05 -4.10
C PHE A 53 12.08 -16.68 -3.23
N GLY A 54 12.18 -15.60 -2.46
CA GLY A 54 11.15 -15.10 -1.56
C GLY A 54 9.93 -14.50 -2.28
N ARG A 55 8.88 -14.22 -1.51
CA ARG A 55 7.62 -13.64 -2.02
C ARG A 55 7.81 -12.22 -2.56
N ALA A 56 8.61 -11.39 -1.90
CA ALA A 56 8.94 -10.03 -2.37
C ALA A 56 9.50 -10.03 -3.80
N TRP A 57 10.46 -10.92 -4.09
CA TRP A 57 11.01 -11.07 -5.43
C TRP A 57 10.01 -11.59 -6.45
N LYS A 58 9.11 -12.51 -6.06
CA LYS A 58 8.02 -12.97 -6.92
C LYS A 58 7.04 -11.83 -7.24
N ASN A 59 6.70 -11.00 -6.25
CA ASN A 59 5.85 -9.83 -6.41
C ASN A 59 6.50 -8.80 -7.36
N MET A 60 7.78 -8.49 -7.15
CA MET A 60 8.52 -7.58 -8.03
C MET A 60 8.60 -8.11 -9.46
N LYS A 61 8.89 -9.41 -9.67
CA LYS A 61 8.89 -10.02 -11.01
C LYS A 61 7.51 -9.93 -11.67
N ARG A 62 6.43 -10.24 -10.93
CA ARG A 62 5.05 -10.12 -11.43
C ARG A 62 4.74 -8.69 -11.89
N ALA A 63 5.08 -7.69 -11.08
CA ALA A 63 4.85 -6.28 -11.42
C ALA A 63 5.65 -5.85 -12.66
N LYS A 64 6.93 -6.24 -12.76
CA LYS A 64 7.76 -5.98 -13.95
C LYS A 64 7.19 -6.65 -15.20
N SER A 65 6.78 -7.92 -15.11
CA SER A 65 6.16 -8.65 -16.22
C SER A 65 4.83 -8.07 -16.67
N ALA A 66 4.09 -7.40 -15.78
CA ALA A 66 2.84 -6.72 -16.12
C ALA A 66 3.05 -5.38 -16.85
N GLY A 67 4.29 -4.91 -16.99
CA GLY A 67 4.60 -3.64 -17.67
C GLY A 67 4.19 -2.39 -16.92
N THR A 68 3.80 -2.51 -15.64
CA THR A 68 3.34 -1.39 -14.80
C THR A 68 4.47 -0.64 -14.11
N VAL A 69 5.66 -1.26 -14.00
CA VAL A 69 6.84 -0.66 -13.37
C VAL A 69 7.63 0.13 -14.43
N LYS A 70 7.51 1.46 -14.40
CA LYS A 70 8.25 2.38 -15.26
C LYS A 70 9.56 2.87 -14.63
N ASP A 71 9.56 3.08 -13.33
CA ASP A 71 10.71 3.50 -12.53
C ASP A 71 10.72 2.73 -11.19
N SER A 72 11.89 2.66 -10.54
CA SER A 72 12.08 2.08 -9.21
C SER A 72 12.58 3.16 -8.26
N ASN A 73 11.69 3.68 -7.42
CA ASN A 73 12.05 4.63 -6.37
C ASN A 73 12.46 3.88 -5.10
N LEU A 74 13.65 4.19 -4.57
CA LEU A 74 14.18 3.67 -3.30
C LEU A 74 14.46 4.78 -2.27
N ASN A 75 14.02 6.02 -2.55
CA ASN A 75 14.16 7.16 -1.65
C ASN A 75 13.11 7.10 -0.55
N GLY A 76 13.54 7.22 0.70
CA GLY A 76 12.67 7.18 1.89
C GLY A 76 12.81 5.88 2.70
N ASP A 77 11.86 5.67 3.61
CA ASP A 77 11.70 4.47 4.43
C ASP A 77 11.10 3.34 3.59
N GLY A 78 11.98 2.58 2.94
CA GLY A 78 11.61 1.41 2.15
C GLY A 78 11.24 0.15 2.96
N LEU A 79 11.06 0.25 4.28
CA LEU A 79 10.76 -0.92 5.12
C LEU A 79 9.36 -0.90 5.72
N THR A 80 8.73 0.26 5.90
CA THR A 80 7.37 0.33 6.46
C THR A 80 6.37 -0.34 5.51
N LEU A 81 5.61 -1.31 6.02
CA LEU A 81 4.60 -2.04 5.25
C LEU A 81 3.29 -1.26 5.20
N GLY A 82 2.70 -1.20 4.02
CA GLY A 82 1.43 -0.53 3.78
C GLY A 82 0.21 -1.40 4.06
N GLY A 83 -0.90 -1.00 3.46
CA GLY A 83 -2.13 -1.77 3.49
C GLY A 83 -3.29 -1.01 2.84
N LEU A 84 -4.46 -1.61 2.92
CA LEU A 84 -5.72 -1.06 2.39
C LEU A 84 -6.81 -1.22 3.44
N LEU A 85 -7.56 -0.14 3.67
CA LEU A 85 -8.80 -0.16 4.45
C LEU A 85 -9.94 0.34 3.57
N ILE A 86 -11.08 -0.35 3.64
CA ILE A 86 -12.33 0.10 3.06
C ILE A 86 -13.30 0.30 4.21
N PHE A 87 -13.97 1.46 4.23
CA PHE A 87 -14.93 1.81 5.26
C PHE A 87 -16.34 1.83 4.67
N LYS A 88 -17.32 1.42 5.47
CA LYS A 88 -18.74 1.68 5.23
C LYS A 88 -19.05 3.14 5.56
N LYS A 89 -20.21 3.61 5.11
CA LYS A 89 -20.78 4.84 5.65
C LYS A 89 -20.91 4.70 7.18
N GLY A 90 -20.53 5.74 7.91
CA GLY A 90 -20.48 5.73 9.39
C GLY A 90 -19.17 5.23 9.99
N GLY A 91 -18.17 4.87 9.19
CA GLY A 91 -16.78 4.68 9.65
C GLY A 91 -16.43 3.28 10.14
N ALA A 92 -17.35 2.31 10.05
CA ALA A 92 -17.03 0.90 10.30
C ALA A 92 -16.16 0.32 9.18
N VAL A 93 -15.13 -0.46 9.51
CA VAL A 93 -14.29 -1.14 8.53
C VAL A 93 -15.08 -2.25 7.83
N ALA A 94 -15.17 -2.17 6.51
CA ALA A 94 -15.77 -3.18 5.64
C ALA A 94 -14.75 -4.23 5.17
N TYR A 95 -13.50 -3.81 4.98
CA TYR A 95 -12.41 -4.66 4.52
C TYR A 95 -11.08 -4.09 4.98
N SER A 96 -10.15 -4.99 5.30
CA SER A 96 -8.77 -4.66 5.64
C SER A 96 -7.83 -5.64 4.97
N HIS A 97 -6.76 -5.11 4.39
CA HIS A 97 -5.64 -5.89 3.89
C HIS A 97 -4.34 -5.26 4.38
N ALA A 98 -3.68 -5.97 5.29
CA ALA A 98 -2.34 -5.64 5.77
C ALA A 98 -1.31 -6.25 4.83
N GLU A 99 -0.39 -5.46 4.28
CA GLU A 99 0.71 -5.95 3.43
C GLU A 99 1.60 -6.89 4.25
N LYS A 100 1.77 -8.15 3.83
CA LYS A 100 2.53 -9.15 4.61
C LYS A 100 4.03 -9.14 4.31
N THR A 101 4.40 -8.69 3.12
CA THR A 101 5.77 -8.60 2.60
C THR A 101 5.76 -7.63 1.43
N PHE A 102 6.93 -7.15 1.00
CA PHE A 102 7.03 -6.14 -0.04
C PHE A 102 6.27 -6.52 -1.32
N GLY A 103 5.40 -5.62 -1.78
CA GLY A 103 4.61 -5.78 -3.00
C GLY A 103 3.44 -6.76 -2.86
N ASP A 104 3.05 -7.12 -1.63
CA ASP A 104 1.82 -7.85 -1.34
C ASP A 104 0.65 -6.87 -1.38
N HIS A 105 -0.12 -6.91 -2.47
CA HIS A 105 -1.29 -6.05 -2.65
C HIS A 105 -2.58 -6.85 -2.46
N ALA A 106 -3.63 -6.15 -2.03
CA ALA A 106 -4.96 -6.72 -1.91
C ALA A 106 -5.43 -7.32 -3.26
N PRO A 107 -6.12 -8.48 -3.27
CA PRO A 107 -6.72 -9.02 -4.48
C PRO A 107 -7.79 -8.07 -5.03
N LEU A 108 -7.67 -7.68 -6.30
CA LEU A 108 -8.54 -6.66 -6.89
C LEU A 108 -10.04 -7.03 -6.81
N GLU A 109 -10.37 -8.30 -7.04
CA GLU A 109 -11.75 -8.79 -6.98
C GLU A 109 -12.36 -8.64 -5.58
N GLU A 110 -11.57 -8.88 -4.52
CA GLU A 110 -12.01 -8.68 -3.14
C GLU A 110 -12.23 -7.20 -2.84
N VAL A 111 -11.31 -6.34 -3.30
CA VAL A 111 -11.38 -4.89 -3.12
C VAL A 111 -12.63 -4.32 -3.78
N VAL A 112 -12.88 -4.65 -5.05
CA VAL A 112 -14.05 -4.16 -5.80
C VAL A 112 -15.33 -4.63 -5.13
N LYS A 113 -15.43 -5.93 -4.80
CA LYS A 113 -16.60 -6.49 -4.13
C LYS A 113 -16.88 -5.83 -2.77
N ALA A 114 -15.83 -5.61 -1.97
CA ALA A 114 -15.95 -4.96 -0.67
C ALA A 114 -16.35 -3.48 -0.81
N ALA A 115 -15.79 -2.76 -1.77
CA ALA A 115 -16.13 -1.37 -2.05
C ALA A 115 -17.60 -1.23 -2.48
N GLU A 116 -18.07 -2.07 -3.41
CA GLU A 116 -19.47 -2.07 -3.84
C GLU A 116 -20.43 -2.40 -2.69
N ALA A 117 -20.08 -3.38 -1.84
CA ALA A 117 -20.88 -3.73 -0.68
C ALA A 117 -20.92 -2.59 0.36
N ALA A 118 -19.79 -1.91 0.57
CA ALA A 118 -19.69 -0.78 1.48
C ALA A 118 -20.45 0.46 0.99
N ALA A 119 -20.57 0.65 -0.32
CA ALA A 119 -21.31 1.77 -0.91
C ALA A 119 -22.84 1.61 -0.86
N ARG A 120 -23.34 0.37 -0.77
CA ARG A 120 -24.78 0.05 -0.70
C ARG A 120 -25.37 0.13 0.71
N GLY A 121 -24.53 0.14 1.76
CA GLY A 121 -24.94 0.19 3.17
C GLY A 121 -24.78 1.57 3.77
#